data_AF-A0A3A4RMK0-F1
#
_entry.id   AF-A0A3A4RMK0-F1
#
_cell.length_a   1.000
_cell.length_b   1.000
_cell.length_c   1.000
_cell.angle_alpha   90.00
_cell.angle_beta   90.00
_cell.angle_gamma   90.00
#
_symmetry.space_group_name_H-M   'P 1'
#
loop_
_entity.id
_entity.type
_entity.pdbx_description
1 polymer ?
#
loop_
_entity_poly.entity_id
_entity_poly.type
_entity_poly.pdbx_seq_one_letter_code
_entity_poly.pdbx_strand_id
1 'polypeptide(L)'
;MMILGKNDNKLRFYEHLTIICISFFYIGISGCAFTKNLSTLPEPNQDYDADLATLKRGDMAFQAGNYQKALEIYSILSQLSENKTTQRKALYGLACTKLVLAKNQTELNKAIILWDTWSQTVPQGSYDEDPRMLRPILTEKNMSGIIPKKQIVIIENPEQDRITSKIIQSKTDEIKNLQNRIASQQKEIETLKHQINSLEAIDQDMLQKKKDISIQ
;
A
#
# COMPACT_ATOMS: atom_id res chain seq x y z
N MET A 1 -36.42 -40.20 -60.72
CA MET A 1 -35.33 -39.48 -61.38
C MET A 1 -34.81 -38.44 -60.41
N MET A 2 -33.62 -38.73 -59.84
CA MET A 2 -32.60 -37.87 -59.22
C MET A 2 -32.95 -36.46 -58.71
N ILE A 3 -32.72 -36.23 -57.40
CA ILE A 3 -31.87 -35.12 -56.91
C ILE A 3 -31.07 -35.61 -55.68
N LEU A 4 -29.78 -35.93 -55.88
CA LEU A 4 -28.74 -36.04 -54.84
C LEU A 4 -27.57 -35.19 -55.35
N GLY A 5 -27.16 -34.16 -54.59
CA GLY A 5 -26.03 -33.34 -55.00
C GLY A 5 -25.91 -32.02 -54.24
N LYS A 6 -25.61 -32.08 -52.94
CA LYS A 6 -25.12 -30.90 -52.20
C LYS A 6 -24.54 -31.29 -50.83
N ASN A 7 -23.35 -31.89 -50.78
CA ASN A 7 -22.62 -31.93 -49.49
C ASN A 7 -21.08 -32.04 -49.53
N ASP A 8 -20.44 -32.10 -50.70
CA ASP A 8 -19.01 -32.42 -50.76
C ASP A 8 -18.07 -31.24 -50.44
N ASN A 9 -18.58 -30.00 -50.41
CA ASN A 9 -17.75 -28.82 -50.18
C ASN A 9 -17.44 -28.53 -48.70
N LYS A 10 -18.23 -29.08 -47.76
CA LYS A 10 -17.98 -28.87 -46.32
C LYS A 10 -16.83 -29.73 -45.80
N LEU A 11 -16.62 -30.91 -46.37
CA LEU A 11 -15.60 -31.85 -45.90
C LEU A 11 -14.18 -31.35 -46.20
N ARG A 12 -13.97 -30.74 -47.38
CA ARG A 12 -12.66 -30.19 -47.77
C ARG A 12 -12.23 -28.94 -46.99
N PHE A 13 -13.18 -28.22 -46.39
CA PHE A 13 -12.86 -27.03 -45.59
C PHE A 13 -12.22 -27.39 -44.23
N TYR A 14 -12.64 -28.49 -43.62
CA TYR A 14 -12.09 -28.94 -42.33
C TYR A 14 -10.68 -29.53 -42.46
N GLU A 15 -10.34 -30.16 -43.59
CA GLU A 15 -9.00 -30.70 -43.83
C GLU A 15 -7.93 -29.61 -43.99
N HIS A 16 -8.28 -28.45 -44.56
CA HIS A 16 -7.34 -27.33 -44.68
C HIS A 16 -7.15 -26.57 -43.36
N LEU A 17 -8.17 -26.52 -42.50
CA LEU A 17 -8.08 -25.82 -41.21
C LEU A 17 -7.18 -26.57 -40.20
N THR A 18 -7.20 -27.91 -40.22
CA THR A 18 -6.36 -28.72 -39.32
C THR A 18 -4.87 -28.65 -39.67
N ILE A 19 -4.52 -28.58 -40.96
CA ILE A 19 -3.13 -28.43 -41.41
C ILE A 19 -2.53 -27.09 -40.99
N ILE A 20 -3.33 -26.01 -40.99
CA ILE A 20 -2.89 -24.67 -40.55
C ILE A 20 -2.65 -24.65 -39.03
N CYS A 21 -3.48 -25.31 -38.22
CA CYS A 21 -3.30 -25.32 -36.76
C CYS A 21 -2.03 -26.08 -36.32
N ILE A 22 -1.64 -27.14 -37.03
CA ILE A 22 -0.45 -27.94 -36.67
C ILE A 22 0.85 -27.20 -37.01
N SER A 23 0.88 -26.38 -38.07
CA SER A 23 2.09 -25.64 -38.46
C SER A 23 2.46 -24.51 -37.50
N PHE A 24 1.48 -23.90 -36.82
CA PHE A 24 1.74 -22.88 -35.80
C PHE A 24 2.35 -23.44 -34.50
N PHE A 25 2.21 -24.75 -34.23
CA PHE A 25 2.75 -25.36 -33.01
C PHE A 25 4.26 -25.64 -33.08
N TYR A 26 4.84 -25.71 -34.28
CA TYR A 26 6.25 -26.07 -34.47
C TYR A 26 7.23 -24.89 -34.58
N ILE A 27 6.75 -23.63 -34.61
CA ILE A 27 7.62 -22.44 -34.76
C ILE A 27 8.11 -21.88 -33.40
N GLY A 28 7.75 -22.50 -32.28
CA GLY A 28 7.95 -21.92 -30.94
C GLY A 28 9.24 -22.24 -30.16
N ILE A 29 10.17 -23.10 -30.65
CA ILE A 29 11.25 -23.64 -29.79
C ILE A 29 12.69 -23.18 -30.17
N SER A 30 12.84 -22.13 -30.98
CA SER A 30 14.19 -21.63 -31.35
C SER A 30 14.31 -20.14 -31.09
N GLY A 31 14.65 -19.77 -29.84
CA GLY A 31 14.79 -18.37 -29.43
C GLY A 31 15.87 -18.15 -28.36
N CYS A 32 17.11 -17.98 -28.83
CA CYS A 32 18.21 -17.21 -28.25
C CYS A 32 18.85 -17.65 -26.92
N ALA A 33 19.89 -18.49 -27.04
CA ALA A 33 21.03 -18.46 -26.13
C ALA A 33 21.81 -17.14 -26.33
N PHE A 34 21.42 -16.10 -25.60
CA PHE A 34 22.14 -14.83 -25.54
C PHE A 34 23.11 -14.86 -24.34
N THR A 35 24.32 -15.35 -24.57
CA THR A 35 25.42 -15.28 -23.60
C THR A 35 25.96 -13.86 -23.56
N LYS A 36 25.36 -13.01 -22.71
CA LYS A 36 25.97 -11.74 -22.33
C LYS A 36 27.11 -12.00 -21.35
N ASN A 37 28.27 -11.44 -21.67
CA ASN A 37 29.45 -11.32 -20.80
C ASN A 37 29.04 -10.97 -19.37
N LEU A 38 29.35 -11.89 -18.45
CA LEU A 38 29.18 -11.74 -17.02
C LEU A 38 30.35 -10.90 -16.48
N SER A 39 30.29 -9.59 -16.72
CA SER A 39 31.07 -8.63 -15.95
C SER A 39 30.56 -8.71 -14.51
N THR A 40 31.39 -9.24 -13.61
CA THR A 40 31.35 -9.09 -12.14
C THR A 40 30.03 -8.51 -11.63
N LEU A 41 29.04 -9.39 -11.44
CA LEU A 41 27.82 -9.05 -10.72
C LEU A 41 28.24 -8.62 -9.30
N PRO A 42 27.85 -7.43 -8.83
CA PRO A 42 27.93 -7.15 -7.40
C PRO A 42 27.17 -8.25 -6.67
N GLU A 43 27.76 -8.78 -5.59
CA GLU A 43 27.11 -9.82 -4.80
C GLU A 43 25.66 -9.40 -4.50
N PRO A 44 24.68 -10.32 -4.66
CA PRO A 44 23.28 -10.01 -4.46
C PRO A 44 23.12 -9.46 -3.05
N ASN A 45 22.83 -8.16 -2.98
CA ASN A 45 22.68 -7.47 -1.72
C ASN A 45 21.43 -8.04 -1.05
N GLN A 46 21.62 -8.85 0.01
CA GLN A 46 20.58 -9.64 0.69
C GLN A 46 19.37 -8.79 1.10
N ASP A 47 19.58 -7.49 1.30
CA ASP A 47 18.55 -6.50 1.61
C ASP A 47 17.58 -6.21 0.44
N TYR A 48 18.08 -6.25 -0.81
CA TYR A 48 17.26 -6.03 -2.00
C TYR A 48 16.16 -7.09 -2.16
N ASP A 49 16.48 -8.34 -1.87
CA ASP A 49 15.53 -9.44 -1.97
C ASP A 49 14.44 -9.36 -0.89
N ALA A 50 14.79 -8.86 0.31
CA ALA A 50 13.85 -8.63 1.41
C ALA A 50 12.86 -7.49 1.09
N ASP A 51 13.37 -6.39 0.53
CA ASP A 51 12.59 -5.25 0.06
C ASP A 51 11.62 -5.66 -1.05
N LEU A 52 12.09 -6.43 -2.02
CA LEU A 52 11.27 -6.92 -3.11
C LEU A 52 10.18 -7.90 -2.63
N ALA A 53 10.50 -8.78 -1.68
CA ALA A 53 9.51 -9.66 -1.06
C ALA A 53 8.45 -8.86 -0.28
N THR A 54 8.86 -7.77 0.39
CA THR A 54 7.95 -6.88 1.10
C THR A 54 7.05 -6.11 0.14
N LEU A 55 7.57 -5.63 -0.98
CA LEU A 55 6.79 -5.01 -2.05
C LEU A 55 5.70 -5.95 -2.56
N LYS A 56 6.06 -7.20 -2.89
CA LYS A 56 5.11 -8.23 -3.34
C LYS A 56 4.00 -8.49 -2.33
N ARG A 57 4.30 -8.48 -1.02
CA ARG A 57 3.28 -8.61 0.03
C ARG A 57 2.31 -7.43 0.04
N GLY A 58 2.81 -6.21 -0.21
CA GLY A 58 1.99 -5.02 -0.40
C GLY A 58 1.05 -5.17 -1.59
N ASP A 59 1.58 -5.62 -2.74
CA ASP A 59 0.82 -5.83 -3.97
C ASP A 59 -0.29 -6.88 -3.78
N MET A 60 0.02 -8.01 -3.14
CA MET A 60 -0.96 -9.04 -2.81
C MET A 60 -2.05 -8.51 -1.86
N ALA A 61 -1.69 -7.71 -0.85
CA ALA A 61 -2.66 -7.11 0.05
C ALA A 61 -3.59 -6.13 -0.67
N PHE A 62 -3.04 -5.32 -1.59
CA PHE A 62 -3.82 -4.39 -2.40
C PHE A 62 -4.80 -5.12 -3.32
N GLN A 63 -4.32 -6.15 -4.04
CA GLN A 63 -5.14 -6.97 -4.94
C GLN A 63 -6.24 -7.73 -4.20
N ALA A 64 -5.99 -8.15 -2.96
CA ALA A 64 -6.99 -8.78 -2.10
C ALA A 64 -8.03 -7.80 -1.53
N GLY A 65 -7.95 -6.50 -1.86
CA GLY A 65 -8.82 -5.46 -1.31
C GLY A 65 -8.50 -5.08 0.15
N ASN A 66 -7.42 -5.60 0.73
CA ASN A 66 -6.97 -5.24 2.06
C ASN A 66 -6.11 -3.97 2.00
N TYR A 67 -6.76 -2.86 1.65
CA TYR A 67 -6.10 -1.57 1.43
C TYR A 67 -5.41 -1.04 2.70
N GLN A 68 -5.93 -1.33 3.89
CA GLN A 68 -5.29 -0.87 5.14
C GLN A 68 -3.94 -1.55 5.37
N LYS A 69 -3.84 -2.86 5.11
CA LYS A 69 -2.58 -3.59 5.20
C LYS A 69 -1.60 -3.18 4.11
N ALA A 70 -2.09 -2.97 2.89
CA ALA A 70 -1.27 -2.45 1.79
C ALA A 70 -0.68 -1.07 2.14
N LEU A 71 -1.50 -0.18 2.73
CA LEU A 71 -1.08 1.16 3.15
C LEU A 71 0.10 1.11 4.12
N GLU A 72 0.02 0.26 5.15
CA GLU A 72 1.08 0.08 6.14
C GLU A 72 2.37 -0.41 5.48
N ILE A 73 2.28 -1.48 4.67
CA ILE A 73 3.44 -2.06 3.98
C ILE A 73 4.12 -1.04 3.08
N TYR A 74 3.36 -0.35 2.22
CA TYR A 74 3.93 0.63 1.30
C TYR A 74 4.49 1.86 2.04
N SER A 75 3.85 2.29 3.13
CA SER A 75 4.33 3.42 3.93
C SER A 75 5.71 3.12 4.51
N ILE A 76 5.87 1.95 5.14
CA ILE A 76 7.15 1.52 5.71
C ILE A 76 8.19 1.37 4.60
N LEU A 77 7.86 0.64 3.53
CA LEU A 77 8.80 0.33 2.46
C LEU A 77 9.26 1.59 1.70
N SER A 78 8.37 2.56 1.49
CA SER A 78 8.73 3.83 0.86
C SER A 78 9.70 4.70 1.69
N GLN A 79 9.77 4.48 3.00
CA GLN A 79 10.64 5.23 3.91
C GLN A 79 11.96 4.52 4.18
N LEU A 80 11.94 3.19 4.30
CA LEU A 80 13.08 2.40 4.77
C LEU A 80 13.90 1.75 3.64
N SER A 81 13.34 1.60 2.44
CA SER A 81 14.04 0.96 1.33
C SER A 81 15.23 1.80 0.85
N GLU A 82 16.43 1.23 0.86
CA GLU A 82 17.63 1.85 0.29
C GLU A 82 17.62 1.80 -1.24
N ASN A 83 16.91 0.81 -1.81
CA ASN A 83 16.80 0.65 -3.24
C ASN A 83 15.80 1.66 -3.84
N LYS A 84 16.31 2.67 -4.54
CA LYS A 84 15.49 3.73 -5.18
C LYS A 84 14.39 3.19 -6.11
N THR A 85 14.58 2.04 -6.75
CA THR A 85 13.55 1.43 -7.59
C THR A 85 12.43 0.82 -6.76
N THR A 86 12.77 0.08 -5.70
CA THR A 86 11.77 -0.48 -4.78
C THR A 86 11.04 0.63 -4.02
N GLN A 87 11.77 1.63 -3.50
CA GLN A 87 11.21 2.81 -2.87
C GLN A 87 10.19 3.52 -3.79
N ARG A 88 10.54 3.74 -5.06
CA ARG A 88 9.63 4.35 -6.04
C ARG A 88 8.38 3.51 -6.29
N LYS A 89 8.51 2.19 -6.41
CA LYS A 89 7.37 1.27 -6.56
C LYS A 89 6.48 1.24 -5.31
N ALA A 90 7.08 1.31 -4.13
CA ALA A 90 6.35 1.41 -2.87
C ALA A 90 5.58 2.74 -2.79
N LEU A 91 6.20 3.84 -3.21
CA LEU A 91 5.56 5.16 -3.22
C LEU A 91 4.36 5.20 -4.20
N TYR A 92 4.47 4.53 -5.34
CA TYR A 92 3.34 4.30 -6.26
C TYR A 92 2.19 3.56 -5.56
N GLY A 93 2.48 2.40 -4.96
CA GLY A 93 1.48 1.62 -4.23
C GLY A 93 0.83 2.42 -3.10
N LEU A 94 1.62 3.23 -2.40
CA LEU A 94 1.14 4.11 -1.33
C LEU A 94 0.16 5.17 -1.87
N ALA A 95 0.50 5.82 -2.98
CA ALA A 95 -0.38 6.81 -3.63
C ALA A 95 -1.70 6.18 -4.08
N CYS A 96 -1.65 5.05 -4.77
CA CYS A 96 -2.84 4.28 -5.19
C CYS A 96 -3.72 3.91 -3.99
N THR A 97 -3.11 3.41 -2.92
CA THR A 97 -3.84 2.99 -1.72
C THR A 97 -4.51 4.18 -1.02
N LYS A 98 -3.82 5.32 -0.92
CA LYS A 98 -4.41 6.54 -0.36
C LYS A 98 -5.55 7.11 -1.22
N LEU A 99 -5.45 7.00 -2.55
CA LEU A 99 -6.54 7.39 -3.45
C LEU A 99 -7.81 6.54 -3.21
N VAL A 100 -7.63 5.23 -3.04
CA VAL A 100 -8.75 4.30 -2.75
C VAL A 100 -9.36 4.55 -1.37
N LEU A 101 -8.53 4.81 -0.36
CA LEU A 101 -8.98 4.97 1.03
C LEU A 101 -9.53 6.37 1.36
N ALA A 102 -9.33 7.37 0.50
CA ALA A 102 -9.75 8.74 0.76
C ALA A 102 -11.26 8.85 0.95
N LYS A 103 -11.69 9.31 2.13
CA LYS A 103 -13.12 9.46 2.49
C LYS A 103 -13.66 10.86 2.25
N ASN A 104 -12.78 11.82 2.06
CA ASN A 104 -13.10 13.24 1.93
C ASN A 104 -12.12 13.93 0.98
N GLN A 105 -12.48 15.14 0.55
CA GLN A 105 -11.68 15.91 -0.41
C GLN A 105 -10.28 16.22 0.11
N THR A 106 -10.12 16.44 1.41
CA THR A 106 -8.80 16.73 2.01
C THR A 106 -7.85 15.53 1.90
N GLU A 107 -8.33 14.32 2.20
CA GLU A 107 -7.57 13.09 2.04
C GLU A 107 -7.26 12.79 0.57
N LEU A 108 -8.23 13.01 -0.32
CA LEU A 108 -8.05 12.87 -1.76
C LEU A 108 -6.96 13.81 -2.28
N ASN A 109 -6.98 15.09 -1.89
CA ASN A 109 -5.96 16.07 -2.27
C ASN A 109 -4.57 15.64 -1.77
N LYS A 110 -4.45 15.12 -0.55
CA LYS A 110 -3.18 14.58 -0.02
C LYS A 110 -2.69 13.40 -0.86
N ALA A 111 -3.58 12.52 -1.27
CA ALA A 111 -3.24 11.38 -2.12
C ALA A 111 -2.79 11.82 -3.54
N ILE A 112 -3.43 12.84 -4.11
CA ILE A 112 -3.04 13.43 -5.40
C ILE A 112 -1.66 14.09 -5.33
N ILE A 113 -1.36 14.83 -4.26
CA ILE A 113 -0.02 15.42 -4.04
C ILE A 113 1.04 14.32 -3.97
N LEU A 114 0.73 13.22 -3.27
CA LEU A 114 1.64 12.08 -3.18
C LEU A 114 1.86 11.42 -4.56
N TRP A 115 0.79 11.26 -5.35
CA TRP A 115 0.88 10.77 -6.73
C TRP A 115 1.76 11.68 -7.58
N ASP A 116 1.56 13.00 -7.51
CA ASP A 116 2.36 13.96 -8.29
C ASP A 116 3.84 13.88 -7.91
N THR A 117 4.12 13.83 -6.61
CA THR A 117 5.49 13.65 -6.07
C THR A 117 6.13 12.41 -6.65
N TRP A 118 5.43 11.27 -6.60
CA TRP A 118 5.93 10.02 -7.19
C TRP A 118 6.17 10.14 -8.70
N SER A 119 5.22 10.70 -9.45
CA SER A 119 5.31 10.79 -10.91
C SER A 119 6.52 11.58 -11.39
N GLN A 120 6.98 12.55 -10.60
CA GLN A 120 8.18 13.34 -10.88
C GLN A 120 9.48 12.56 -10.65
N THR A 121 9.45 11.45 -9.91
CA THR A 121 10.62 10.58 -9.66
C THR A 121 10.87 9.55 -10.76
N VAL A 122 9.96 9.43 -11.73
CA VAL A 122 10.08 8.45 -12.82
C VAL A 122 11.06 8.98 -13.87
N PRO A 123 12.12 8.22 -14.22
CA PRO A 123 13.07 8.64 -15.25
C PRO A 123 12.38 8.90 -16.60
N GLN A 124 12.79 9.97 -17.29
CA GLN A 124 12.32 10.23 -18.65
C GLN A 124 12.83 9.13 -19.60
N GLY A 125 11.94 8.62 -20.47
CA GLY A 125 12.32 7.61 -21.46
C GLY A 125 12.45 6.19 -20.91
N SER A 126 11.86 5.88 -19.74
CA SER A 126 11.61 4.48 -19.39
C SER A 126 10.69 3.85 -20.45
N TYR A 127 11.00 2.63 -20.89
CA TYR A 127 10.21 1.89 -21.89
C TYR A 127 8.79 1.48 -21.41
N ASP A 128 8.46 1.78 -20.15
CA ASP A 128 7.18 1.46 -19.53
C ASP A 128 6.16 2.62 -19.69
N GLU A 129 4.92 2.38 -19.25
CA GLU A 129 3.83 3.36 -19.22
C GLU A 129 4.22 4.64 -18.46
N ASP A 130 3.91 5.82 -19.03
CA ASP A 130 4.22 7.11 -18.40
C ASP A 130 3.09 7.54 -17.44
N PRO A 131 3.31 7.51 -16.11
CA PRO A 131 2.26 7.84 -15.15
C PRO A 131 1.83 9.31 -15.18
N ARG A 132 2.62 10.20 -15.80
CA ARG A 132 2.26 11.61 -15.97
C ARG A 132 1.06 11.77 -16.89
N MET A 133 0.76 10.76 -17.72
CA MET A 133 -0.44 10.74 -18.56
C MET A 133 -1.75 10.66 -17.76
N LEU A 134 -1.70 10.13 -16.53
CA LEU A 134 -2.87 10.09 -15.65
C LEU A 134 -3.07 11.39 -14.86
N ARG A 135 -2.07 12.28 -14.83
CA ARG A 135 -2.12 13.53 -14.08
C ARG A 135 -3.31 14.41 -14.48
N PRO A 136 -3.57 14.70 -15.78
CA PRO A 136 -4.72 15.50 -16.18
C PRO A 136 -6.02 14.95 -15.62
N ILE A 137 -6.25 13.63 -15.71
CA ILE A 137 -7.47 12.99 -15.20
C ILE A 137 -7.60 13.16 -13.67
N LEU A 138 -6.50 12.99 -12.93
CA LEU A 138 -6.49 13.12 -11.48
C LEU A 138 -6.67 14.57 -11.01
N THR A 139 -6.15 15.56 -11.74
CA THR A 139 -6.32 16.98 -11.42
C THR A 139 -7.62 17.58 -11.94
N GLU A 140 -8.09 17.16 -13.11
CA GLU A 140 -9.33 17.63 -13.72
C GLU A 140 -10.55 17.10 -12.99
N LYS A 141 -10.49 15.92 -12.36
CA LYS A 141 -11.59 15.42 -11.51
C LYS A 141 -11.78 16.18 -10.19
N ASN A 142 -10.91 17.15 -9.88
CA ASN A 142 -11.23 18.15 -8.86
C ASN A 142 -12.15 19.26 -9.40
N MET A 143 -12.56 19.20 -10.68
CA MET A 143 -13.68 19.98 -11.21
C MET A 143 -15.01 19.32 -10.88
N SER A 144 -15.67 19.86 -9.86
CA SER A 144 -17.11 20.11 -9.83
C SER A 144 -18.02 19.14 -10.61
N GLY A 145 -18.58 18.12 -9.93
CA GLY A 145 -19.98 17.76 -10.20
C GLY A 145 -20.32 16.51 -11.04
N ILE A 146 -19.49 15.47 -11.10
CA ILE A 146 -19.93 14.14 -11.60
C ILE A 146 -19.96 13.10 -10.47
N ILE A 147 -20.58 13.46 -9.36
CA ILE A 147 -21.56 12.54 -8.79
C ILE A 147 -22.85 12.95 -9.50
N PRO A 148 -23.50 12.11 -10.33
CA PRO A 148 -24.88 12.37 -10.66
C PRO A 148 -25.59 12.47 -9.31
N LYS A 149 -25.94 13.69 -8.92
CA LYS A 149 -26.95 13.92 -7.92
C LYS A 149 -28.18 13.20 -8.47
N LYS A 150 -28.35 11.92 -8.11
CA LYS A 150 -29.65 11.47 -7.67
C LYS A 150 -30.10 12.60 -6.76
N GLN A 151 -31.09 13.37 -7.19
CA GLN A 151 -31.72 14.39 -6.38
C GLN A 151 -32.23 13.67 -5.14
N ILE A 152 -31.34 13.47 -4.17
CA ILE A 152 -31.72 13.50 -2.79
C ILE A 152 -32.08 14.96 -2.64
N VAL A 153 -33.37 15.24 -2.81
CA VAL A 153 -34.00 16.34 -2.11
C VAL A 153 -33.56 16.13 -0.67
N ILE A 154 -32.51 16.84 -0.26
CA ILE A 154 -32.17 16.98 1.15
C ILE A 154 -33.33 17.83 1.65
N ILE A 155 -34.40 17.15 2.05
CA ILE A 155 -35.29 17.66 3.07
C ILE A 155 -34.34 17.78 4.26
N GLU A 156 -33.82 18.99 4.46
CA GLU A 156 -33.10 19.35 5.68
C GLU A 156 -34.09 19.08 6.82
N ASN A 157 -34.02 17.87 7.37
CA ASN A 157 -34.80 17.51 8.53
C ASN A 157 -33.99 17.99 9.74
N PRO A 158 -34.36 19.10 10.40
CA PRO A 158 -33.62 19.65 11.54
C PRO A 158 -33.53 18.68 12.73
N GLU A 159 -34.23 17.55 12.67
CA GLU A 159 -34.13 16.48 13.66
C GLU A 159 -32.86 15.63 13.51
N GLN A 160 -32.34 15.45 12.30
CA GLN A 160 -31.15 14.62 12.05
C GLN A 160 -29.87 15.27 12.60
N ASP A 161 -29.79 16.60 12.52
CA ASP A 161 -28.67 17.39 13.07
C ASP A 161 -28.62 17.37 14.60
N ARG A 162 -29.77 17.18 15.25
CA ARG A 162 -29.84 17.00 16.71
C ARG A 162 -29.32 15.63 17.16
N ILE A 163 -29.47 14.60 16.33
CA ILE A 163 -28.97 13.25 16.63
C ILE A 163 -27.46 13.20 16.41
N THR A 164 -26.96 13.75 15.29
CA THR A 164 -25.52 13.79 15.01
C THR A 164 -24.75 14.63 16.02
N SER A 165 -25.28 15.80 16.43
CA SER A 165 -24.65 16.62 17.48
C SER A 165 -24.54 15.90 18.82
N LYS A 166 -25.58 15.15 19.26
CA LYS A 166 -25.52 14.33 20.48
C LYS A 166 -24.48 13.21 20.39
N ILE A 167 -24.39 12.53 19.25
CA ILE A 167 -23.39 11.47 19.02
C ILE A 167 -21.98 12.06 19.05
N ILE A 168 -21.77 13.21 18.40
CA ILE A 168 -20.49 13.92 18.41
C ILE A 168 -20.10 14.33 19.82
N GLN A 169 -21.04 14.87 20.60
CA GLN A 169 -20.79 15.27 21.98
C GLN A 169 -20.43 14.08 22.86
N SER A 170 -21.19 12.98 22.77
CA SER A 170 -20.90 11.75 23.51
C SER A 170 -19.52 11.18 23.20
N LYS A 171 -19.11 11.19 21.92
CA LYS A 171 -17.76 10.74 21.53
C LYS A 171 -16.67 11.70 22.01
N THR A 172 -16.97 13.00 22.03
CA THR A 172 -16.03 14.02 22.54
C THR A 172 -15.79 13.84 24.03
N ASP A 173 -16.84 13.55 24.80
CA ASP A 173 -16.73 13.27 26.24
C ASP A 173 -15.97 11.96 26.52
N GLU A 174 -16.19 10.93 25.71
CA GLU A 174 -15.44 9.66 25.79
C GLU A 174 -13.95 9.87 25.53
N ILE A 175 -13.59 10.64 24.49
CA ILE A 175 -12.20 11.00 24.19
C ILE A 175 -11.56 11.73 25.38
N LYS A 176 -12.26 12.70 25.96
CA LYS A 176 -11.77 13.43 27.13
C LYS A 176 -11.55 12.52 28.34
N ASN A 177 -12.46 11.58 28.59
CA ASN A 177 -12.32 10.60 29.67
C ASN A 177 -11.12 9.67 29.45
N LEU A 178 -10.92 9.19 28.22
CA LEU A 178 -9.76 8.37 27.88
C LEU A 178 -8.44 9.14 28.05
N GLN A 179 -8.39 10.41 27.65
CA GLN A 179 -7.23 11.28 27.85
C GLN A 179 -6.89 11.46 29.33
N ASN A 180 -7.90 11.70 30.18
CA ASN A 180 -7.71 11.81 31.63
C ASN A 180 -7.16 10.51 32.23
N ARG A 181 -7.66 9.34 31.77
CA ARG A 181 -7.18 8.04 32.23
C ARG A 181 -5.72 7.79 31.83
N ILE A 182 -5.35 8.13 30.60
CA ILE A 182 -3.96 8.05 30.13
C ILE A 182 -3.05 8.93 30.98
N ALA A 183 -3.44 10.18 31.25
CA ALA A 183 -2.66 11.09 32.08
C ALA A 183 -2.51 10.57 33.52
N SER A 184 -3.56 10.00 34.09
CA SER A 184 -3.50 9.38 35.43
C SER A 184 -2.54 8.19 35.47
N GLN A 185 -2.58 7.32 34.46
CA GLN A 185 -1.71 6.15 34.38
C GLN A 185 -0.24 6.55 34.16
N GLN A 186 0.03 7.60 33.38
CA GLN A 186 1.38 8.14 33.21
C GLN A 186 1.96 8.64 34.53
N LYS A 187 1.17 9.35 35.33
CA LYS A 187 1.60 9.82 36.66
C LYS A 187 1.91 8.68 37.61
N GLU A 188 1.14 7.60 37.56
CA GLU A 188 1.38 6.39 38.34
C GLU A 188 2.69 5.71 37.93
N ILE A 189 2.93 5.56 36.62
CA ILE A 189 4.19 5.03 36.08
C ILE A 189 5.39 5.86 36.55
N GLU A 190 5.29 7.19 36.52
CA GLU A 190 6.36 8.08 37.00
C GLU A 190 6.63 7.91 38.50
N THR A 191 5.56 7.78 39.29
CA THR A 191 5.66 7.55 40.74
C THR A 191 6.32 6.22 41.05
N LEU A 192 5.89 5.14 40.39
CA LEU A 192 6.48 3.81 40.55
C LEU A 192 7.94 3.79 40.11
N LYS A 193 8.27 4.46 39.01
CA LYS A 193 9.66 4.61 38.55
C LYS A 193 10.53 5.31 39.59
N HIS A 194 10.02 6.37 40.22
CA HIS A 194 10.73 7.06 41.30
C HIS A 194 10.95 6.14 42.51
N GLN A 195 9.94 5.34 42.89
CA GLN A 195 10.06 4.38 43.99
C GLN A 195 11.10 3.29 43.71
N ILE A 196 11.10 2.73 42.49
CA ILE A 196 12.11 1.74 42.08
C ILE A 196 13.51 2.34 42.17
N ASN A 197 13.73 3.53 41.61
CA ASN A 197 15.03 4.20 41.66
C ASN A 197 15.49 4.46 43.11
N SER A 198 14.56 4.80 44.01
CA SER A 198 14.87 5.00 45.43
C SER A 198 15.27 3.69 46.13
N LEU A 199 14.62 2.56 45.79
CA LEU A 199 14.97 1.25 46.33
C LEU A 199 16.32 0.76 45.81
N GLU A 200 16.60 0.97 44.52
CA GLU A 200 17.91 0.65 43.92
C GLU A 200 19.04 1.44 44.57
N ALA A 201 18.82 2.72 44.88
CA ALA A 201 19.80 3.55 45.59
C ALA A 201 20.10 3.02 47.01
N ILE A 202 19.07 2.54 47.73
CA ILE A 202 19.24 1.93 49.06
C ILE A 202 20.03 0.63 48.96
N ASP A 203 19.75 -0.21 47.96
CA ASP A 203 20.47 -1.46 47.74
C ASP A 203 21.95 -1.22 47.43
N GLN A 204 22.25 -0.22 46.58
CA GLN A 204 23.63 0.20 46.29
C GLN A 204 24.38 0.69 47.53
N ASP A 205 23.74 1.51 48.38
CA ASP A 205 24.34 1.97 49.65
C ASP A 205 24.61 0.80 50.61
N MET A 206 23.69 -0.17 50.69
CA MET A 206 23.86 -1.37 51.52
C MET A 206 25.02 -2.25 51.03
N LEU A 207 25.13 -2.45 49.71
CA LEU A 207 26.22 -3.21 49.10
C LEU A 207 27.58 -2.53 49.32
N GLN A 208 27.63 -1.20 49.26
CA GLN A 208 28.85 -0.44 49.54
C GLN A 208 29.27 -0.60 51.01
N LYS A 209 28.34 -0.41 51.95
CA LYS A 209 28.60 -0.60 53.39
C LYS A 209 29.06 -2.01 53.74
N LYS A 210 28.50 -3.04 53.08
CA LYS A 210 28.93 -4.44 53.28
C LYS A 210 30.37 -4.67 52.83
N LYS A 211 30.80 -4.05 51.73
CA LYS A 211 32.20 -4.13 51.27
C LYS A 211 33.14 -3.47 52.27
N ASP A 212 32.78 -2.30 52.79
CA ASP A 212 33.62 -1.55 53.73
C ASP A 212 33.85 -2.32 55.06
N ILE A 213 32.82 -3.01 55.57
CA ILE A 213 32.93 -3.84 56.79
C ILE A 213 33.82 -5.07 56.57
N SER A 214 33.79 -5.68 55.38
CA SER A 214 34.58 -6.90 55.10
C SER A 214 36.09 -6.63 54.94
N ILE A 215 36.51 -5.37 54.89
CA ILE A 215 37.92 -4.95 54.72
C ILE A 215 38.57 -4.60 56.08
N GLN A 216 37.78 -4.41 57.14
CA GLN A 216 38.24 -4.19 58.52
C GLN A 216 38.46 -5.50 59.27
#